data_AF-A0A932SDE8-F1
#
_entry.id   AF-A0A932SDE8-F1
#
_cell.length_a   1.000
_cell.length_b   1.000
_cell.length_c   1.000
_cell.angle_alpha   90.00
_cell.angle_beta   90.00
_cell.angle_gamma   90.00
#
_symmetry.space_group_name_H-M   'P 1'
#
loop_
_entity.id
_entity.type
_entity.pdbx_description
1 polymer ?
#
loop_
_entity_poly.entity_id
_entity_poly.type
_entity_poly.pdbx_seq_one_letter_code
_entity_poly.pdbx_strand_id
1 'polypeptide(L)' 'MGVILDTSILIAYERGSLNLDKLVKGRASELFGISVIIVSELLHGVHRADSKSRRLKREAW' A
#
# COMPACT_ATOMS: atom_id res chain seq x y z
N MET A 1 7.95 14.28 -13.27
CA MET A 1 8.77 13.41 -12.38
C MET A 1 7.86 12.35 -11.80
N GLY A 2 8.29 11.09 -11.73
CA GLY A 2 7.48 9.99 -11.18
C GLY A 2 7.73 9.79 -9.69
N VAL A 3 6.73 9.25 -8.99
CA VAL A 3 6.76 8.97 -7.56
C VAL A 3 6.63 7.47 -7.37
N ILE A 4 7.64 6.84 -6.77
CA ILE A 4 7.53 5.47 -6.32
C ILE A 4 7.07 5.50 -4.86
N LEU A 5 5.92 4.92 -4.59
CA LEU A 5 5.45 4.73 -3.22
C LEU A 5 6.29 3.64 -2.57
N ASP A 6 6.48 3.72 -1.25
CA ASP A 6 7.09 2.65 -0.46
C ASP A 6 5.98 1.75 0.13
N THR A 7 6.32 0.50 0.49
CA THR A 7 5.37 -0.43 1.12
C THR A 7 4.77 0.13 2.41
N SER A 8 5.53 0.91 3.19
CA SER A 8 5.05 1.53 4.42
C SER A 8 3.86 2.47 4.19
N ILE A 9 3.79 3.15 3.04
CA ILE A 9 2.68 4.04 2.68
C ILE A 9 1.38 3.25 2.53
N LEU A 10 1.44 2.12 1.82
CA LEU A 10 0.27 1.26 1.61
C LEU A 10 -0.16 0.57 2.90
N ILE A 11 0.79 0.15 3.74
CA ILE A 11 0.50 -0.39 5.08
C ILE A 11 -0.14 0.67 5.98
N ALA A 12 0.35 1.92 5.94
CA ALA A 12 -0.22 3.01 6.72
C ALA A 12 -1.65 3.34 6.28
N TYR A 13 -1.93 3.28 4.96
CA TYR A 13 -3.29 3.40 4.44
C TYR A 13 -4.20 2.24 4.89
N GLU A 14 -3.73 0.98 4.79
CA GLU A 14 -4.47 -0.20 5.27
C GLU A 14 -4.88 -0.07 6.75
N ARG A 15 -3.99 0.49 7.57
CA ARG A 15 -4.18 0.71 9.02
C ARG A 15 -5.00 1.95 9.35
N GLY A 16 -5.37 2.77 8.36
CA GLY A 16 -6.08 4.03 8.56
C GLY A 16 -5.23 5.14 9.18
N SER A 17 -3.91 4.97 9.28
CA SER A 17 -2.98 5.98 9.80
C SER A 17 -2.50 6.97 8.72
N LEU A 18 -2.90 6.77 7.46
CA LEU A 18 -2.58 7.64 6.34
C LEU A 18 -3.85 7.95 5.53
N ASN A 19 -4.02 9.22 5.17
CA ASN A 19 -5.06 9.67 4.25
C ASN A 19 -4.45 9.85 2.84
N LEU A 20 -4.79 8.96 1.91
CA LEU A 20 -4.26 9.00 0.54
C LEU A 20 -4.73 10.23 -0.24
N ASP A 21 -5.97 10.69 -0.05
CA ASP A 21 -6.49 11.87 -0.74
C ASP A 21 -5.66 13.12 -0.45
N LYS A 22 -5.23 13.28 0.80
CA LYS A 22 -4.32 14.35 1.22
C LYS A 22 -2.93 14.18 0.62
N LEU A 23 -2.44 12.94 0.49
CA LEU A 23 -1.12 12.63 -0.06
C LEU A 23 -1.02 12.99 -1.56
N VAL A 24 -2.09 12.76 -2.32
CA VAL A 24 -2.12 12.96 -3.78
C VAL A 24 -2.69 14.31 -4.21
N LYS A 25 -3.25 15.09 -3.27
CA LYS A 25 -3.86 16.40 -3.54
C LYS A 25 -2.86 17.34 -4.24
N GLY A 26 -3.26 17.86 -5.40
CA GLY A 26 -2.43 18.77 -6.20
C GLY A 26 -1.34 18.08 -7.02
N ARG A 27 -1.27 16.75 -7.01
CA ARG A 27 -0.23 15.96 -7.70
C ARG A 27 -0.79 15.12 -8.86
N ALA A 28 -1.91 15.53 -9.44
CA ALA A 28 -2.62 14.76 -10.47
C ALA A 28 -1.79 14.55 -11.76
N SER A 29 -0.82 15.43 -12.04
CA SER A 29 0.09 15.30 -13.18
C SER A 29 1.30 14.39 -12.89
N GLU A 30 1.47 13.91 -11.65
CA GLU A 30 2.56 13.02 -11.29
C GLU A 30 2.17 11.56 -11.55
N LEU A 31 3.08 10.79 -12.12
CA LEU A 31 2.91 9.35 -12.26
C LEU A 31 3.29 8.68 -10.94
N PHE A 32 2.33 8.02 -10.32
CA PHE A 32 2.56 7.18 -9.16
C PHE A 32 2.78 5.73 -9.58
N GLY A 33 3.78 5.09 -9.00
CA GLY A 33 4.09 3.68 -9.25
C GLY A 33 4.46 2.96 -7.96
N ILE A 34 4.47 1.63 -8.06
CA ILE A 34 5.03 0.74 -7.07
C ILE A 34 6.06 -0.15 -7.74
N SER A 35 7.09 -0.54 -7.00
CA SER A 35 8.05 -1.56 -7.44
C SER A 35 7.47 -2.96 -7.28
N VAL A 36 7.95 -3.93 -8.07
CA VAL A 36 7.64 -5.37 -7.87
C VAL A 36 8.11 -5.88 -6.50
N ILE A 37 9.12 -5.24 -5.91
CA ILE A 37 9.60 -5.55 -4.55
C ILE A 37 8.50 -5.25 -3.53
N ILE A 38 7.75 -4.16 -3.71
CA ILE A 38 6.63 -3.78 -2.82
C ILE A 38 5.52 -4.81 -2.89
N VAL A 39 5.22 -5.32 -4.08
CA VAL A 39 4.23 -6.40 -4.25
C VAL A 39 4.67 -7.65 -3.49
N SER A 40 5.96 -8.00 -3.57
CA SER A 40 6.53 -9.13 -2.81
C SER A 40 6.42 -8.92 -1.29
N GLU A 41 6.68 -7.71 -0.80
CA GLU A 41 6.56 -7.37 0.62
C GLU A 41 5.10 -7.41 1.11
N LEU A 42 4.16 -6.92 0.31
CA LEU A 42 2.72 -6.99 0.61
C LEU A 42 2.24 -8.45 0.65
N LEU A 43 2.67 -9.29 -0.30
CA LEU A 43 2.37 -10.72 -0.32
C LEU A 43 2.97 -11.43 0.91
N HIS A 44 4.21 -11.09 1.28
CA HIS A 44 4.78 -11.57 2.54
C HIS A 44 3.92 -11.14 3.75
N GLY A 45 3.39 -9.92 3.72
CA GLY A 45 2.44 -9.40 4.70
C GLY A 45 1.11 -10.16 4.76
N VAL A 46 0.60 -10.69 3.64
CA VAL A 46 -0.55 -11.61 3.61
C VAL A 46 -0.24 -12.86 4.42
N HIS A 47 0.88 -13.52 4.13
CA HIS A 47 1.28 -14.76 4.80
C HIS A 47 1.60 -14.58 6.29
N ARG A 48 2.06 -13.39 6.68
CA ARG A 48 2.36 -13.03 8.07
C ARG A 48 1.13 -12.57 8.87
N ALA A 49 -0.06 -12.48 8.27
CA ALA A 49 -1.24 -12.01 8.98
C ALA A 49 -1.57 -12.90 10.20
N ASP A 50 -1.85 -12.26 11.33
CA ASP A 50 -2.11 -12.86 12.65
C ASP A 50 -3.55 -13.35 12.83
N SER A 51 -4.43 -13.06 11.88
CA SER A 51 -5.82 -13.54 11.89
C SER A 51 -6.31 -13.85 10.48
N LYS A 52 -7.24 -14.80 10.40
CA LYS A 52 -7.89 -15.18 9.14
C LYS A 52 -8.60 -13.99 8.48
N SER A 53 -9.29 -13.16 9.28
CA SER A 53 -9.97 -11.95 8.80
C SER A 53 -8.99 -10.98 8.14
N ARG A 54 -7.85 -10.72 8.79
CA ARG A 54 -6.82 -9.82 8.26
C ARG A 54 -6.15 -10.38 7.01
N ARG A 55 -5.89 -11.69 6.97
CA ARG A 55 -5.35 -12.36 5.78
C ARG A 55 -6.30 -12.21 4.59
N LEU A 56 -7.57 -12.56 4.77
CA LEU A 56 -8.60 -12.46 3.72
C LEU A 56 -8.74 -11.02 3.21
N LYS A 57 -8.73 -10.03 4.11
CA LYS A 57 -8.76 -8.61 3.71
C LYS A 57 -7.57 -8.24 2.84
N ARG A 58 -6.38 -8.80 3.07
CA ARG A 58 -5.17 -8.51 2.30
C ARG A 58 -5.09 -9.27 0.98
N GLU A 59 -5.66 -10.47 0.90
CA GLU A 59 -5.75 -11.28 -0.34
C GLU A 59 -6.73 -10.69 -1.38
N ALA A 60 -7.62 -9.79 -0.97
CA ALA A 60 -8.67 -9.21 -1.83
C ALA A 60 -8.23 -7.96 -2.62
N TRP A 61 -6.98 -7.50 -2.47
CA TRP A 61 -6.39 -6.37 -3.21
C TRP A 61 -5.56 -6.88 -4.38
#